data_AF-U6N1D8-F1
#
_entry.id   AF-U6N1D8-F1
#
_cell.length_a   1.000
_cell.length_b   1.000
_cell.length_c   1.000
_cell.angle_alpha   90.00
_cell.angle_beta   90.00
_cell.angle_gamma   90.00
#
_symmetry.space_group_name_H-M   'P 1'
#
loop_
_entity.id
_entity.type
_entity.pdbx_description
1 polymer ?
#
loop_
_entity_poly.entity_id
_entity_poly.type
_entity_poly.pdbx_seq_one_letter_code
_entity_poly.pdbx_strand_id
1 'polypeptide(L)'
;MDVLRASASRWAFEPSGGAAQQLQQQQQQLAAAAAAAAAADESMRCEALFFREADETLQQLQLLASLTNQAAALAAEQAAAAAAAPPPPPAAAAAAAPAAAAAPAAAAAAAAAPATAAPAAAAPAAAPPPTAAPAAAAAPAAAAAAAAAGQLTASNVQQWLQQFCSTAARVVHTLEQYQEQPLLLDPHLPQQLQVLLLPIQEHLLLLTAHSLQQQQQQQQQQQRERGGWAAAAACCCLRLLLHLVYVHCKVRGAKAIRNLLPQQPELLEPVFAAAAALQQLQQQQQQQQQRQQQQDKSHEEETLQQQTQEASSAAPAAAAARSADAGAAAADAAAAAAADEAAAAAAAADAVAAVADTLPIWSSVFSLFVWLSLLLLAPFSLLSLDSNQTQQQQQQQQQQQQQGEQEQQQEEERQLALAAAADAPLGLRLLHLALSCCSSSSSSSSKAADAAALLLQSLFLRPDVHEQQQLLLRAFLRHCELTLLGPQQQQQQQPQQQQQQQQPQQQQQQQQGLEDSSTASLFGSEQTNGESSLRSSSSSSSSSSSKINSEASIIN
;
A
#
# COMPACT_ATOMS: atom_id res chain seq x y z
N MET A 1 87.09 -37.90 -46.07
CA MET A 1 86.02 -37.01 -45.55
C MET A 1 84.62 -37.51 -45.95
N ASP A 2 84.45 -38.28 -47.04
CA ASP A 2 83.13 -38.79 -47.46
C ASP A 2 82.60 -40.02 -46.70
N VAL A 3 83.45 -40.77 -45.99
CA VAL A 3 83.04 -41.93 -45.17
C VAL A 3 82.42 -41.50 -43.83
N LEU A 4 82.73 -40.28 -43.35
CA LEU A 4 82.11 -39.72 -42.14
C LEU A 4 80.70 -39.15 -42.38
N ARG A 5 80.34 -38.88 -43.65
CA ARG A 5 79.00 -38.39 -44.00
C ARG A 5 77.99 -39.52 -44.21
N ALA A 6 78.45 -40.75 -44.50
CA ALA A 6 77.61 -41.93 -44.67
C ALA A 6 77.22 -42.64 -43.35
N SER A 7 77.98 -42.45 -42.27
CA SER A 7 77.64 -43.00 -40.94
C SER A 7 76.72 -42.11 -40.09
N ALA A 8 76.47 -40.86 -40.50
CA ALA A 8 75.55 -39.96 -39.81
C ALA A 8 74.07 -40.21 -40.14
N SER A 9 73.77 -40.87 -41.27
CA SER A 9 72.39 -41.10 -41.74
C SER A 9 71.73 -42.36 -41.18
N ARG A 10 72.46 -43.19 -40.41
CA ARG A 10 71.98 -44.50 -39.92
C ARG A 10 71.48 -44.50 -38.47
N TRP A 11 71.55 -43.34 -37.81
CA TRP A 11 70.98 -43.10 -36.47
C TRP A 11 69.79 -42.15 -36.52
N ALA A 12 69.05 -42.12 -37.64
CA ALA A 12 67.69 -41.62 -37.66
C ALA A 12 66.83 -42.61 -36.85
N PHE A 13 66.91 -42.49 -35.53
CA PHE A 13 66.07 -43.18 -34.58
C PHE A 13 64.67 -42.66 -34.85
N GLU A 14 63.85 -43.41 -35.60
CA GLU A 14 62.42 -43.12 -35.69
C GLU A 14 61.88 -43.19 -34.26
N PRO A 15 61.45 -42.07 -33.66
CA PRO A 15 60.81 -42.14 -32.36
C PRO A 15 59.57 -43.00 -32.56
N SER A 16 59.51 -44.14 -31.85
CA SER A 16 58.33 -45.00 -31.88
C SER A 16 57.11 -44.12 -31.58
N GLY A 17 56.08 -44.17 -32.44
CA GLY A 17 54.96 -43.23 -32.41
C GLY A 17 54.25 -43.09 -31.05
N GLY A 18 54.43 -44.05 -30.15
CA GLY A 18 53.91 -44.00 -28.77
C GLY A 18 54.50 -42.88 -27.91
N ALA A 19 55.78 -42.51 -28.07
CA ALA A 19 56.38 -41.47 -27.24
C ALA A 19 55.83 -40.07 -27.57
N ALA A 20 55.62 -39.79 -28.86
CA ALA A 20 54.98 -38.55 -29.31
C ALA A 20 53.52 -38.47 -28.85
N GLN A 21 52.78 -39.58 -28.92
CA GLN A 21 51.40 -39.65 -28.45
C GLN A 21 51.28 -39.47 -26.92
N GLN A 22 52.20 -40.06 -26.15
CA GLN A 22 52.23 -39.90 -24.69
C GLN A 22 52.58 -38.46 -24.28
N LEU A 23 53.53 -37.81 -24.97
CA LEU A 23 53.86 -36.41 -24.72
C LEU A 23 52.71 -35.47 -25.09
N GLN A 24 51.99 -35.75 -26.18
CA GLN A 24 50.79 -35.01 -26.56
C GLN A 24 49.67 -35.18 -25.52
N GLN A 25 49.46 -36.39 -25.00
CA GLN A 25 48.47 -36.66 -23.95
C GLN A 25 48.83 -35.95 -22.63
N GLN A 26 50.10 -35.97 -22.24
CA GLN A 26 50.58 -35.25 -21.06
C GLN A 26 50.42 -33.73 -21.23
N GLN A 27 50.71 -33.19 -22.41
CA GLN A 27 50.51 -31.77 -22.70
C GLN A 27 49.03 -31.38 -22.66
N GLN A 28 48.13 -32.22 -23.17
CA GLN A 28 46.67 -32.03 -23.05
C GLN A 28 46.20 -32.07 -21.59
N GLN A 29 46.74 -32.98 -20.77
CA GLN A 29 46.42 -33.04 -19.34
C GLN A 29 46.90 -31.80 -18.58
N LEU A 30 48.12 -31.31 -18.86
CA LEU A 30 48.63 -30.07 -18.26
C LEU A 30 47.84 -28.85 -18.70
N ALA A 31 47.45 -28.77 -19.98
CA ALA A 31 46.59 -27.70 -20.48
C ALA A 31 45.19 -27.75 -19.85
N ALA A 32 44.60 -28.94 -19.68
CA ALA A 32 43.32 -29.11 -19.01
C ALA A 32 43.40 -28.75 -17.51
N ALA A 33 44.47 -29.14 -16.82
CA ALA A 33 44.70 -28.78 -15.42
C ALA A 33 44.91 -27.27 -15.25
N ALA A 34 45.66 -26.62 -16.14
CA ALA A 34 45.84 -25.17 -16.14
C ALA A 34 44.53 -24.43 -16.41
N ALA A 35 43.71 -24.92 -17.35
CA ALA A 35 42.38 -24.35 -17.62
C ALA A 35 41.43 -24.52 -16.42
N ALA A 36 41.45 -25.68 -15.76
CA ALA A 36 40.68 -25.91 -14.54
C ALA A 36 41.12 -25.02 -13.38
N ALA A 37 42.43 -24.79 -13.22
CA ALA A 37 42.97 -23.88 -12.21
C ALA A 37 42.57 -22.42 -12.49
N ALA A 38 42.61 -21.98 -13.76
CA ALA A 38 42.16 -20.64 -14.15
C ALA A 38 40.65 -20.44 -13.92
N ALA A 39 39.83 -21.46 -14.24
CA ALA A 39 38.40 -21.42 -13.95
C ALA A 39 38.10 -21.38 -12.45
N ALA A 40 38.89 -22.08 -11.63
CA ALA A 40 38.76 -22.02 -10.17
C ALA A 40 39.14 -20.65 -9.61
N ASP A 41 40.20 -20.01 -10.12
CA ASP A 41 40.61 -18.66 -9.73
C ASP A 41 39.56 -17.61 -10.11
N GLU A 42 38.98 -17.73 -11.31
CA GLU A 42 37.87 -16.86 -11.75
C GLU A 42 36.63 -17.06 -10.88
N SER A 43 36.28 -18.31 -10.54
CA SER A 43 35.18 -18.60 -9.59
C SER A 43 35.42 -17.97 -8.22
N MET A 44 36.62 -18.12 -7.64
CA MET A 44 36.95 -17.51 -6.35
C MET A 44 36.92 -15.98 -6.40
N ARG A 45 37.34 -15.37 -7.51
CA ARG A 45 37.26 -13.92 -7.70
C ARG A 45 35.82 -13.44 -7.81
N CYS A 46 34.97 -14.16 -8.53
CA CYS A 46 33.54 -13.89 -8.60
C CYS A 46 32.91 -14.00 -7.21
N GLU A 47 33.16 -15.08 -6.47
CA GLU A 47 32.70 -15.24 -5.08
C GLU A 47 33.14 -14.09 -4.18
N ALA A 48 34.40 -13.65 -4.25
CA ALA A 48 34.88 -12.52 -3.46
C ALA A 48 34.19 -11.20 -3.81
N LEU A 49 33.89 -10.96 -5.09
CA LEU A 49 33.10 -9.80 -5.52
C LEU A 49 31.67 -9.90 -4.99
N PHE A 50 31.05 -11.07 -5.04
CA PHE A 50 29.71 -11.31 -4.50
C PHE A 50 29.63 -11.07 -3.00
N PHE A 51 30.62 -11.51 -2.22
CA PHE A 51 30.64 -11.26 -0.78
C PHE A 51 30.74 -9.77 -0.47
N ARG A 52 31.54 -9.03 -1.24
CA ARG A 52 31.64 -7.57 -1.12
C ARG A 52 30.32 -6.88 -1.45
N GLU A 53 29.62 -7.31 -2.50
CA GLU A 53 28.31 -6.77 -2.88
C GLU A 53 27.23 -7.12 -1.86
N ALA A 54 27.27 -8.32 -1.26
CA ALA A 54 26.37 -8.72 -0.19
C ALA A 54 26.58 -7.87 1.08
N ASP A 55 27.83 -7.55 1.43
CA ASP A 55 28.18 -6.66 2.53
C ASP A 55 27.74 -5.21 2.26
N GLU A 56 27.92 -4.72 1.03
CA GLU A 56 27.43 -3.39 0.63
C GLU A 56 25.89 -3.34 0.70
N THR A 57 25.22 -4.38 0.22
CA THR A 57 23.76 -4.54 0.32
C THR A 57 23.32 -4.50 1.78
N LEU A 58 24.02 -5.19 2.67
CA LEU A 58 23.73 -5.18 4.09
C LEU A 58 23.88 -3.77 4.70
N GLN A 59 24.92 -3.02 4.33
CA GLN A 59 25.10 -1.63 4.78
C GLN A 59 23.97 -0.72 4.26
N GLN A 60 23.56 -0.89 3.01
CA GLN A 60 22.44 -0.16 2.42
C GLN A 60 21.12 -0.49 3.14
N LEU A 61 20.89 -1.76 3.50
CA LEU A 61 19.74 -2.19 4.30
C LEU A 61 19.75 -1.59 5.71
N GLN A 62 20.92 -1.50 6.35
CA GLN A 62 21.07 -0.84 7.65
C GLN A 62 20.75 0.66 7.58
N LEU A 63 21.20 1.33 6.51
CA LEU A 63 20.84 2.72 6.25
C LEU A 63 19.31 2.85 6.09
N LEU A 64 18.67 2.03 5.26
CA LEU A 64 17.22 2.03 5.08
C LEU A 64 16.48 1.78 6.41
N ALA A 65 16.93 0.83 7.23
CA ALA A 65 16.35 0.57 8.54
C ALA A 65 16.44 1.80 9.46
N SER A 66 17.60 2.46 9.52
CA SER A 66 17.80 3.66 10.33
C SER A 66 16.90 4.82 9.90
N LEU A 67 16.78 5.04 8.60
CA LEU A 67 15.90 6.05 8.02
C LEU A 67 14.45 5.72 8.39
N THR A 68 14.01 4.48 8.17
CA THR A 68 12.65 4.05 8.49
C THR A 68 12.32 4.32 9.96
N ASN A 69 13.20 3.97 10.90
CA ASN A 69 13.01 4.24 12.32
C ASN A 69 12.91 5.74 12.67
N GLN A 70 13.64 6.59 11.95
CA GLN A 70 13.51 8.04 12.07
C GLN A 70 12.12 8.54 11.65
N ALA A 71 11.56 7.98 10.56
CA ALA A 71 10.21 8.31 10.12
C ALA A 71 9.13 7.83 11.11
N ALA A 72 9.26 6.62 11.66
CA ALA A 72 8.37 6.15 12.73
C ALA A 72 8.43 7.03 13.99
N ALA A 73 9.63 7.39 14.44
CA ALA A 73 9.79 8.23 15.63
C ALA A 73 9.03 9.56 15.48
N LEU A 74 9.18 10.21 14.32
CA LEU A 74 8.46 11.46 14.02
C LEU A 74 6.95 11.27 13.90
N ALA A 75 6.50 10.18 13.29
CA ALA A 75 5.08 9.86 13.22
C ALA A 75 4.48 9.64 14.62
N ALA A 76 5.22 8.97 15.52
CA ALA A 76 4.82 8.77 16.90
C ALA A 76 4.79 10.09 17.70
N GLU A 77 5.80 10.95 17.52
CA GLU A 77 5.85 12.29 18.14
C GLU A 77 4.67 13.16 17.69
N GLN A 78 4.35 13.18 16.39
CA GLN A 78 3.20 13.91 15.85
C GLN A 78 1.87 13.36 16.38
N ALA A 79 1.73 12.03 16.46
CA ALA A 79 0.54 11.41 17.03
C ALA A 79 0.37 11.75 18.52
N ALA A 80 1.45 11.74 19.29
CA ALA A 80 1.46 12.11 20.71
C ALA A 80 1.14 13.60 20.90
N ALA A 81 1.75 14.49 20.11
CA ALA A 81 1.45 15.93 20.14
C ALA A 81 -0.02 16.21 19.81
N ALA A 82 -0.57 15.50 18.82
CA ALA A 82 -1.96 15.64 18.43
C ALA A 82 -2.95 15.03 19.44
N ALA A 83 -2.52 14.11 20.29
CA ALA A 83 -3.29 13.59 21.42
C ALA A 83 -3.22 14.49 22.67
N ALA A 84 -2.11 15.21 22.85
CA ALA A 84 -1.92 16.15 23.95
C ALA A 84 -2.57 17.52 23.70
N ALA A 85 -2.87 17.87 22.45
CA ALA A 85 -3.55 19.10 22.10
C ALA A 85 -4.92 19.17 22.83
N PRO A 86 -5.19 20.22 23.63
CA PRO A 86 -6.45 20.35 24.33
C PRO A 86 -7.60 20.33 23.30
N PRO A 87 -8.74 19.67 23.61
CA PRO A 87 -9.87 19.67 22.72
C PRO A 87 -10.21 21.13 22.37
N PRO A 88 -10.46 21.45 21.08
CA PRO A 88 -10.80 22.81 20.70
C PRO A 88 -11.96 23.25 21.60
N PRO A 89 -11.88 24.44 22.24
CA PRO A 89 -12.94 24.90 23.12
C PRO A 89 -14.24 24.79 22.33
N PRO A 90 -15.32 24.21 22.92
CA PRO A 90 -16.57 24.01 22.22
C PRO A 90 -16.93 25.36 21.61
N ALA A 91 -16.95 25.42 20.27
CA ALA A 91 -17.11 26.67 19.53
C ALA A 91 -18.27 27.39 20.19
N ALA A 92 -17.97 28.50 20.88
CA ALA A 92 -18.95 29.18 21.72
C ALA A 92 -20.08 29.54 20.79
N ALA A 93 -21.15 28.74 20.83
CA ALA A 93 -22.40 29.07 20.18
C ALA A 93 -22.70 30.46 20.71
N ALA A 94 -22.63 31.45 19.83
CA ALA A 94 -22.89 32.84 20.14
C ALA A 94 -24.38 32.96 20.48
N ALA A 95 -24.76 32.43 21.63
CA ALA A 95 -26.05 32.58 22.25
C ALA A 95 -25.96 33.86 23.06
N ALA A 96 -26.43 34.94 22.46
CA ALA A 96 -26.93 36.08 23.20
C ALA A 96 -28.02 35.59 24.16
N ALA A 97 -27.75 35.57 25.47
CA ALA A 97 -28.79 35.60 26.50
C ALA A 97 -28.24 36.09 27.86
N PRO A 98 -29.04 36.81 28.67
CA PRO A 98 -28.57 37.56 29.82
C PRO A 98 -28.56 36.76 31.14
N ALA A 99 -27.66 37.20 32.01
CA ALA A 99 -27.61 37.16 33.47
C ALA A 99 -28.61 36.27 34.26
N ALA A 100 -28.04 35.38 35.08
CA ALA A 100 -28.07 35.42 36.56
C ALA A 100 -28.18 34.03 37.20
N ALA A 101 -27.22 33.69 38.07
CA ALA A 101 -27.42 33.35 39.49
C ALA A 101 -26.39 32.31 39.99
N ALA A 102 -25.99 32.51 41.25
CA ALA A 102 -24.80 32.00 41.93
C ALA A 102 -24.86 30.55 42.46
N ALA A 103 -23.69 29.89 42.44
CA ALA A 103 -23.00 29.09 43.49
C ALA A 103 -23.73 27.92 44.23
N PRO A 104 -23.06 27.07 45.06
CA PRO A 104 -21.63 26.93 45.37
C PRO A 104 -21.04 25.48 45.32
N ALA A 105 -19.75 25.43 45.66
CA ALA A 105 -18.77 24.34 45.70
C ALA A 105 -19.11 23.04 46.47
N ALA A 106 -18.46 21.95 46.05
CA ALA A 106 -18.18 20.80 46.91
C ALA A 106 -16.80 20.19 46.59
N ALA A 107 -16.05 19.92 47.66
CA ALA A 107 -14.73 19.30 47.70
C ALA A 107 -14.83 17.78 47.88
N ALA A 108 -13.84 17.04 47.35
CA ALA A 108 -13.38 15.71 47.78
C ALA A 108 -12.49 15.13 46.67
N ALA A 109 -11.52 14.24 46.88
CA ALA A 109 -10.71 13.82 48.00
C ALA A 109 -9.64 12.90 47.37
N ALA A 110 -8.41 12.97 47.85
CA ALA A 110 -7.31 12.12 47.39
C ALA A 110 -7.56 10.64 47.75
N ALA A 111 -7.22 9.72 46.86
CA ALA A 111 -7.14 8.29 47.15
C ALA A 111 -5.83 7.70 46.61
N ALA A 112 -5.13 7.02 47.52
CA ALA A 112 -3.79 6.50 47.41
C ALA A 112 -3.70 5.20 46.59
N ALA A 113 -2.57 5.01 45.92
CA ALA A 113 -2.19 3.76 45.25
C ALA A 113 -1.41 2.84 46.22
N PRO A 114 -1.65 1.52 46.23
CA PRO A 114 -0.76 0.56 46.87
C PRO A 114 0.29 0.03 45.89
N ALA A 115 1.55 0.06 46.35
CA ALA A 115 2.69 -0.58 45.71
C ALA A 115 2.72 -2.09 46.05
N THR A 116 2.81 -2.94 45.03
CA THR A 116 3.09 -4.38 45.18
C THR A 116 4.52 -4.67 44.73
N ALA A 117 5.34 -5.12 45.68
CA ALA A 117 6.70 -5.61 45.46
C ALA A 117 6.67 -7.04 44.92
N ALA A 118 7.44 -7.30 43.86
CA ALA A 118 7.71 -8.63 43.33
C ALA A 118 9.11 -9.12 43.76
N PRO A 119 9.29 -10.40 44.13
CA PRO A 119 10.58 -10.94 44.53
C PRO A 119 11.44 -11.34 43.33
N ALA A 120 12.74 -11.05 43.45
CA ALA A 120 13.79 -11.42 42.52
C ALA A 120 14.00 -12.95 42.48
N ALA A 121 13.94 -13.54 41.29
CA ALA A 121 14.32 -14.92 41.02
C ALA A 121 15.71 -14.99 40.37
N ALA A 122 16.52 -15.92 40.87
CA ALA A 122 17.92 -16.12 40.56
C ALA A 122 18.18 -16.60 39.13
N ALA A 123 19.23 -16.05 38.51
CA ALA A 123 19.75 -16.46 37.21
C ALA A 123 20.65 -17.71 37.32
N PRO A 124 20.53 -18.69 36.42
CA PRO A 124 21.54 -19.74 36.25
C PRO A 124 22.60 -19.37 35.20
N ALA A 125 23.73 -20.05 35.35
CA ALA A 125 25.06 -19.76 34.81
C ALA A 125 25.19 -19.76 33.28
N ALA A 126 26.10 -18.91 32.83
CA ALA A 126 26.49 -18.65 31.45
C ALA A 126 27.11 -19.86 30.74
N ALA A 127 26.69 -20.07 29.50
CA ALA A 127 27.41 -20.84 28.49
C ALA A 127 28.47 -19.94 27.79
N PRO A 128 29.60 -20.50 27.32
CA PRO A 128 30.66 -19.72 26.68
C PRO A 128 30.21 -19.16 25.32
N PRO A 129 30.60 -17.92 24.97
CA PRO A 129 30.16 -17.29 23.73
C PRO A 129 30.83 -17.91 22.50
N PRO A 130 30.11 -18.07 21.38
CA PRO A 130 30.72 -18.40 20.10
C PRO A 130 31.59 -17.23 19.64
N THR A 131 32.75 -17.57 19.07
CA THR A 131 33.73 -16.66 18.49
C THR A 131 33.10 -15.68 17.50
N ALA A 132 32.98 -14.41 17.90
CA ALA A 132 32.47 -13.33 17.08
C ALA A 132 33.47 -12.98 15.96
N ALA A 133 33.06 -13.23 14.71
CA ALA A 133 33.69 -12.73 13.49
C ALA A 133 33.15 -11.30 13.17
N PRO A 134 33.68 -10.59 12.16
CA PRO A 134 33.89 -9.12 12.13
C PRO A 134 32.64 -8.25 11.86
N ALA A 135 31.51 -8.50 12.52
CA ALA A 135 30.31 -7.66 12.40
C ALA A 135 30.44 -6.27 13.08
N ALA A 136 31.42 -6.09 13.98
CA ALA A 136 31.54 -4.88 14.80
C ALA A 136 31.97 -3.61 14.02
N ALA A 137 32.56 -3.74 12.83
CA ALA A 137 33.08 -2.60 12.07
C ALA A 137 32.06 -1.92 11.15
N ALA A 138 30.94 -2.57 10.80
CA ALA A 138 29.95 -2.04 9.86
C ALA A 138 28.93 -1.06 10.51
N ALA A 139 28.56 -1.30 11.77
CA ALA A 139 27.61 -0.47 12.52
C ALA A 139 27.96 1.03 12.60
N PRO A 140 29.22 1.47 12.84
CA PRO A 140 29.53 2.89 12.96
C PRO A 140 29.40 3.65 11.64
N ALA A 141 29.60 3.01 10.48
CA ALA A 141 29.49 3.66 9.18
C ALA A 141 28.02 3.96 8.83
N ALA A 142 27.12 3.01 9.08
CA ALA A 142 25.68 3.22 8.88
C ALA A 142 25.14 4.31 9.81
N ALA A 143 25.56 4.31 11.08
CA ALA A 143 25.19 5.36 12.04
C ALA A 143 25.69 6.75 11.63
N ALA A 144 26.91 6.85 11.11
CA ALA A 144 27.45 8.12 10.60
C ALA A 144 26.70 8.62 9.36
N ALA A 145 26.34 7.72 8.44
CA ALA A 145 25.53 8.06 7.26
C ALA A 145 24.11 8.50 7.65
N ALA A 146 23.49 7.84 8.64
CA ALA A 146 22.20 8.25 9.19
C ALA A 146 22.27 9.62 9.89
N ALA A 147 23.33 9.88 10.66
CA ALA A 147 23.56 11.19 11.26
C ALA A 147 23.77 12.29 10.22
N ALA A 148 24.43 11.98 9.09
CA ALA A 148 24.62 12.89 7.98
C ALA A 148 23.33 13.23 7.22
N ALA A 149 22.31 12.36 7.26
CA ALA A 149 21.01 12.60 6.63
C ALA A 149 20.21 13.73 7.33
N GLY A 150 20.62 14.17 8.53
CA GLY A 150 19.94 15.20 9.29
C GLY A 150 18.61 14.70 9.89
N GLN A 151 18.01 15.51 10.78
CA GLN A 151 16.69 15.21 11.32
C GLN A 151 15.65 15.31 10.20
N LEU A 152 14.78 14.31 10.05
CA LEU A 152 13.69 14.36 9.07
C LEU A 152 12.71 15.48 9.45
N THR A 153 12.47 16.39 8.52
CA THR A 153 11.59 17.57 8.65
C THR A 153 10.71 17.67 7.42
N ALA A 154 9.62 18.46 7.49
CA ALA A 154 8.78 18.71 6.32
C ALA A 154 9.58 19.30 5.15
N SER A 155 10.61 20.11 5.43
CA SER A 155 11.44 20.75 4.40
C SER A 155 12.39 19.82 3.65
N ASN A 156 12.79 18.69 4.25
CA ASN A 156 13.78 17.78 3.66
C ASN A 156 13.23 16.38 3.32
N VAL A 157 11.95 16.10 3.61
CA VAL A 157 11.34 14.78 3.37
C VAL A 157 11.45 14.32 1.93
N GLN A 158 11.38 15.24 0.96
CA GLN A 158 11.50 14.90 -0.46
C GLN A 158 12.90 14.37 -0.79
N GLN A 159 13.95 15.08 -0.37
CA GLN A 159 15.34 14.66 -0.59
C GLN A 159 15.63 13.35 0.15
N TRP A 160 15.11 13.24 1.37
CA TRP A 160 15.22 12.05 2.19
C TRP A 160 14.55 10.83 1.52
N LEU A 161 13.32 10.98 1.01
CA LEU A 161 12.60 9.92 0.30
C LEU A 161 13.31 9.53 -0.98
N GLN A 162 13.87 10.50 -1.71
CA GLN A 162 14.65 10.24 -2.91
C GLN A 162 15.90 9.40 -2.57
N GLN A 163 16.62 9.75 -1.50
CA GLN A 163 17.76 8.96 -1.02
C GLN A 163 17.33 7.55 -0.62
N PHE A 164 16.23 7.43 0.13
CA PHE A 164 15.65 6.16 0.55
C PHE A 164 15.29 5.26 -0.65
N CYS A 165 14.53 5.80 -1.62
CA CYS A 165 14.12 5.07 -2.82
C CYS A 165 15.31 4.70 -3.71
N SER A 166 16.27 5.60 -3.91
CA SER A 166 17.46 5.30 -4.70
C SER A 166 18.32 4.22 -4.07
N THR A 167 18.41 4.17 -2.74
CA THR A 167 19.12 3.12 -2.01
C THR A 167 18.40 1.79 -2.14
N ALA A 168 17.08 1.75 -1.95
CA ALA A 168 16.30 0.54 -2.14
C ALA A 168 16.36 0.02 -3.58
N ALA A 169 16.34 0.90 -4.58
CA ALA A 169 16.48 0.49 -5.98
C ALA A 169 17.83 -0.19 -6.26
N ARG A 170 18.92 0.29 -5.64
CA ARG A 170 20.24 -0.38 -5.73
C ARG A 170 20.20 -1.77 -5.08
N VAL A 171 19.63 -1.87 -3.87
CA VAL A 171 19.45 -3.15 -3.19
C VAL A 171 18.65 -4.13 -4.06
N VAL A 172 17.52 -3.70 -4.63
CA VAL A 172 16.71 -4.54 -5.54
C VAL A 172 17.55 -4.99 -6.73
N HIS A 173 18.25 -4.07 -7.40
CA HIS A 173 19.07 -4.40 -8.56
C HIS A 173 20.14 -5.44 -8.23
N THR A 174 20.85 -5.27 -7.11
CA THR A 174 21.86 -6.22 -6.64
C THR A 174 21.23 -7.57 -6.28
N LEU A 175 20.12 -7.58 -5.54
CA LEU A 175 19.41 -8.81 -5.17
C LEU A 175 18.92 -9.60 -6.40
N GLU A 176 18.41 -8.92 -7.43
CA GLU A 176 17.93 -9.57 -8.64
C GLU A 176 19.05 -10.26 -9.44
N GLN A 177 20.28 -9.80 -9.36
CA GLN A 177 21.43 -10.48 -9.98
C GLN A 177 21.71 -11.86 -9.34
N TYR A 178 21.35 -12.05 -8.06
CA TYR A 178 21.47 -13.34 -7.38
C TYR A 178 20.39 -14.35 -7.78
N GLN A 179 19.44 -14.00 -8.67
CA GLN A 179 18.43 -14.95 -9.13
C GLN A 179 19.04 -16.17 -9.85
N GLU A 180 20.17 -15.98 -10.54
CA GLU A 180 20.89 -17.07 -11.23
C GLU A 180 21.69 -17.96 -10.26
N GLN A 181 22.10 -17.42 -9.10
CA GLN A 181 22.95 -18.10 -8.12
C GLN A 181 22.47 -17.86 -6.68
N PRO A 182 21.26 -18.31 -6.30
CA PRO A 182 20.67 -17.99 -4.99
C PRO A 182 21.45 -18.59 -3.81
N LEU A 183 22.24 -19.63 -4.05
CA LEU A 183 23.07 -20.29 -3.02
C LEU A 183 24.13 -19.36 -2.43
N LEU A 184 24.61 -18.37 -3.20
CA LEU A 184 25.58 -17.39 -2.71
C LEU A 184 24.96 -16.41 -1.70
N LEU A 185 23.65 -16.20 -1.77
CA LEU A 185 22.93 -15.30 -0.87
C LEU A 185 22.62 -15.97 0.48
N ASP A 186 22.51 -17.30 0.52
CA ASP A 186 22.06 -18.08 1.70
C ASP A 186 22.81 -17.75 3.01
N PRO A 187 24.15 -17.57 3.03
CA PRO A 187 24.87 -17.22 4.26
C PRO A 187 24.51 -15.84 4.81
N HIS A 188 24.16 -14.88 3.94
CA HIS A 188 23.89 -13.48 4.31
C HIS A 188 22.40 -13.21 4.53
N LEU A 189 21.55 -14.05 3.95
CA LEU A 189 20.11 -13.85 3.90
C LEU A 189 19.46 -13.72 5.30
N PRO A 190 19.81 -14.51 6.33
CA PRO A 190 19.30 -14.31 7.68
C PRO A 190 19.64 -12.93 8.26
N GLN A 191 20.86 -12.45 8.02
CA GLN A 191 21.32 -11.16 8.52
C GLN A 191 20.65 -9.99 7.79
N GLN A 192 20.53 -10.08 6.46
CA GLN A 192 19.83 -9.08 5.64
C GLN A 192 18.34 -8.99 6.04
N LEU A 193 17.66 -10.13 6.18
CA LEU A 193 16.27 -10.17 6.63
C LEU A 193 16.13 -9.63 8.06
N GLN A 194 17.03 -9.98 8.98
CA GLN A 194 16.95 -9.48 10.35
C GLN A 194 17.00 -7.95 10.41
N VAL A 195 17.89 -7.32 9.62
CA VAL A 195 17.99 -5.86 9.51
C VAL A 195 16.72 -5.24 8.91
N LEU A 196 16.08 -5.92 7.96
CA LEU A 196 14.81 -5.48 7.36
C LEU A 196 13.62 -5.65 8.31
N LEU A 197 13.56 -6.74 9.06
CA LEU A 197 12.37 -7.13 9.82
C LEU A 197 12.20 -6.36 11.12
N LEU A 198 13.29 -5.89 11.74
CA LEU A 198 13.22 -5.06 12.95
C LEU A 198 12.43 -3.76 12.73
N PRO A 199 12.79 -2.87 11.78
CA PRO A 199 12.03 -1.65 11.52
C PRO A 199 10.60 -1.95 11.05
N ILE A 200 10.38 -3.04 10.30
CA ILE A 200 9.03 -3.46 9.89
C ILE A 200 8.16 -3.72 11.12
N GLN A 201 8.63 -4.47 12.12
CA GLN A 201 7.87 -4.78 13.33
C GLN A 201 7.47 -3.50 14.10
N GLU A 202 8.42 -2.58 14.28
CA GLU A 202 8.17 -1.29 14.95
C GLU A 202 7.09 -0.48 14.20
N HIS A 203 7.15 -0.46 12.87
CA HIS A 203 6.18 0.26 12.04
C HIS A 203 4.80 -0.38 12.01
N LEU A 204 4.73 -1.72 12.02
CA LEU A 204 3.46 -2.44 12.08
C LEU A 204 2.70 -2.08 13.37
N LEU A 205 3.38 -1.97 14.50
CA LEU A 205 2.77 -1.55 15.76
C LEU A 205 2.27 -0.11 15.69
N LEU A 206 3.07 0.79 15.12
CA LEU A 206 2.68 2.19 14.94
C LEU A 206 1.47 2.35 14.02
N LEU A 207 1.44 1.65 12.89
CA LEU A 207 0.30 1.65 11.98
C LEU A 207 -0.96 1.08 12.62
N THR A 208 -0.83 0.03 13.44
CA THR A 208 -1.97 -0.56 14.16
C THR A 208 -2.57 0.46 15.14
N ALA A 209 -1.73 1.17 15.88
CA ALA A 209 -2.18 2.25 16.76
C ALA A 209 -2.85 3.38 15.97
N HIS A 210 -2.27 3.75 14.82
CA HIS A 210 -2.81 4.80 13.97
C HIS A 210 -4.14 4.41 13.32
N SER A 211 -4.29 3.18 12.82
CA SER A 211 -5.53 2.70 12.19
C SER A 211 -6.67 2.64 13.20
N LEU A 212 -6.39 2.20 14.43
CA LEU A 212 -7.37 2.19 15.52
C LEU A 212 -7.84 3.62 15.85
N GLN A 213 -6.89 4.57 15.93
CA GLN A 213 -7.20 5.97 16.16
C GLN A 213 -8.00 6.58 14.99
N GLN A 214 -7.64 6.25 13.75
CA GLN A 214 -8.33 6.73 12.57
C GLN A 214 -9.77 6.23 12.51
N GLN A 215 -10.01 4.96 12.87
CA GLN A 215 -11.35 4.38 12.93
C GLN A 215 -12.26 5.11 13.93
N GLN A 216 -11.74 5.52 15.09
CA GLN A 216 -12.49 6.35 16.05
C GLN A 216 -12.76 7.77 15.52
N GLN A 217 -11.88 8.30 14.67
CA GLN A 217 -11.97 9.68 14.18
C GLN A 217 -12.66 9.87 12.85
N GLN A 218 -13.01 8.81 12.11
CA GLN A 218 -13.82 8.93 10.89
C GLN A 218 -15.19 9.58 11.13
N GLN A 219 -15.64 9.72 12.39
CA GLN A 219 -16.84 10.50 12.72
C GLN A 219 -16.61 12.03 12.79
N GLN A 220 -15.37 12.53 12.71
CA GLN A 220 -15.03 13.98 12.81
C GLN A 220 -14.26 14.51 11.57
N GLN A 221 -14.44 13.87 10.42
CA GLN A 221 -13.45 13.75 9.33
C GLN A 221 -13.14 14.99 8.45
N GLN A 222 -13.53 16.21 8.81
CA GLN A 222 -13.23 17.39 7.94
C GLN A 222 -12.06 18.27 8.40
N GLN A 223 -11.56 18.15 9.63
CA GLN A 223 -10.57 19.11 10.16
C GLN A 223 -9.13 18.59 10.26
N ARG A 224 -8.83 17.33 9.89
CA ARG A 224 -7.53 16.70 10.17
C ARG A 224 -6.59 16.46 8.97
N GLU A 225 -6.88 17.02 7.80
CA GLU A 225 -5.99 16.91 6.62
C GLU A 225 -4.60 17.53 6.82
N ARG A 226 -4.40 18.38 7.84
CA ARG A 226 -3.15 19.14 8.04
C ARG A 226 -1.97 18.41 8.70
N GLY A 227 -2.12 17.17 9.17
CA GLY A 227 -1.10 16.52 10.02
C GLY A 227 -0.50 15.20 9.53
N GLY A 228 -0.74 14.79 8.28
CA GLY A 228 -0.55 13.38 7.85
C GLY A 228 0.79 12.99 7.25
N TRP A 229 1.70 13.93 6.94
CA TRP A 229 2.85 13.62 6.09
C TRP A 229 3.83 12.62 6.72
N ALA A 230 4.05 12.64 8.05
CA ALA A 230 4.96 11.68 8.70
C ALA A 230 4.39 10.27 8.73
N ALA A 231 3.08 10.13 8.99
CA ALA A 231 2.39 8.84 8.92
C ALA A 231 2.40 8.29 7.48
N ALA A 232 2.19 9.15 6.48
CA ALA A 232 2.31 8.78 5.08
C ALA A 232 3.74 8.34 4.74
N ALA A 233 4.76 9.05 5.24
CA ALA A 233 6.18 8.71 5.01
C ALA A 233 6.52 7.37 5.66
N ALA A 234 6.10 7.13 6.90
CA ALA A 234 6.27 5.85 7.59
C ALA A 234 5.57 4.70 6.84
N CYS A 235 4.35 4.92 6.33
CA CYS A 235 3.63 3.95 5.49
C CYS A 235 4.37 3.66 4.18
N CYS A 236 4.90 4.70 3.51
CA CYS A 236 5.72 4.57 2.31
C CYS A 236 6.98 3.74 2.57
N CYS A 237 7.68 4.00 3.67
CA CYS A 237 8.86 3.25 4.08
C CYS A 237 8.53 1.78 4.34
N LEU A 238 7.47 1.50 5.10
CA LEU A 238 7.02 0.14 5.35
C LEU A 238 6.72 -0.59 4.04
N ARG A 239 6.00 0.05 3.10
CA ARG A 239 5.68 -0.56 1.81
C ARG A 239 6.93 -0.94 1.02
N LEU A 240 7.96 -0.09 1.03
CA LEU A 240 9.23 -0.37 0.36
C LEU A 240 10.00 -1.51 1.05
N LEU A 241 10.05 -1.53 2.38
CA LEU A 241 10.69 -2.64 3.11
C LEU A 241 9.97 -3.97 2.86
N LEU A 242 8.63 -3.97 2.85
CA LEU A 242 7.83 -5.15 2.47
C LEU A 242 8.08 -5.56 1.01
N HIS A 243 8.33 -4.60 0.11
CA HIS A 243 8.74 -4.88 -1.27
C HIS A 243 10.13 -5.54 -1.33
N LEU A 244 11.07 -5.12 -0.49
CA LEU A 244 12.38 -5.80 -0.39
C LEU A 244 12.23 -7.23 0.12
N VAL A 245 11.35 -7.47 1.09
CA VAL A 245 11.00 -8.85 1.52
C VAL A 245 10.41 -9.65 0.37
N TYR A 246 9.57 -9.03 -0.48
CA TYR A 246 9.05 -9.65 -1.69
C TYR A 246 10.17 -10.02 -2.67
N VAL A 247 11.14 -9.13 -2.89
CA VAL A 247 12.29 -9.40 -3.78
C VAL A 247 13.14 -10.56 -3.23
N HIS A 248 13.37 -10.63 -1.92
CA HIS A 248 14.00 -11.82 -1.31
C HIS A 248 13.19 -13.09 -1.55
N CYS A 249 11.85 -13.02 -1.46
CA CYS A 249 10.98 -14.15 -1.79
C CYS A 249 11.07 -14.55 -3.27
N LYS A 250 11.25 -13.58 -4.17
CA LYS A 250 11.42 -13.80 -5.61
C LYS A 250 12.76 -14.48 -5.92
N VAL A 251 13.85 -13.99 -5.33
CA VAL A 251 15.22 -14.49 -5.60
C VAL A 251 15.43 -15.89 -5.02
N ARG A 252 15.02 -16.10 -3.76
CA ARG A 252 15.32 -17.35 -3.05
C ARG A 252 14.17 -18.36 -3.00
N GLY A 253 12.94 -17.88 -3.18
CA GLY A 253 11.70 -18.62 -3.01
C GLY A 253 11.06 -18.37 -1.63
N ALA A 254 9.74 -18.16 -1.63
CA ALA A 254 8.98 -17.86 -0.42
C ALA A 254 9.19 -18.87 0.71
N LYS A 255 9.35 -20.18 0.40
CA LYS A 255 9.55 -21.24 1.42
C LYS A 255 10.81 -21.04 2.26
N ALA A 256 11.90 -20.56 1.66
CA ALA A 256 13.15 -20.32 2.37
C ALA A 256 13.04 -19.08 3.27
N ILE A 257 12.49 -17.98 2.71
CA ILE A 257 12.26 -16.74 3.46
C ILE A 257 11.31 -16.98 4.64
N ARG A 258 10.27 -17.80 4.44
CA ARG A 258 9.28 -18.14 5.46
C ARG A 258 9.92 -18.67 6.74
N ASN A 259 10.99 -19.46 6.65
CA ASN A 259 11.63 -20.02 7.85
C ASN A 259 12.45 -18.99 8.64
N LEU A 260 12.67 -17.81 8.08
CA LEU A 260 13.47 -16.74 8.66
C LEU A 260 12.63 -15.57 9.16
N LEU A 261 11.35 -15.53 8.78
CA LEU A 261 10.40 -14.56 9.33
C LEU A 261 10.08 -14.91 10.81
N PRO A 262 9.96 -13.91 11.70
CA PRO A 262 9.57 -14.12 13.09
C PRO A 262 8.20 -14.78 13.19
N GLN A 263 8.11 -15.81 14.03
CA GLN A 263 6.89 -16.59 14.26
C GLN A 263 6.19 -16.23 15.57
N GLN A 264 6.40 -15.01 16.05
CA GLN A 264 5.85 -14.50 17.30
C GLN A 264 4.34 -14.27 17.14
N PRO A 265 3.47 -14.91 17.95
CA PRO A 265 2.02 -14.72 17.88
C PRO A 265 1.60 -13.27 18.14
N GLU A 266 2.42 -12.50 18.86
CA GLU A 266 2.22 -11.07 19.14
C GLU A 266 2.22 -10.22 17.86
N LEU A 267 2.87 -10.72 16.80
CA LEU A 267 2.90 -10.04 15.49
C LEU A 267 1.68 -10.36 14.63
N LEU A 268 0.85 -11.33 15.00
CA LEU A 268 -0.30 -11.72 14.19
C LEU A 268 -1.29 -10.57 14.00
N GLU A 269 -1.70 -9.90 15.08
CA GLU A 269 -2.65 -8.79 15.01
C GLU A 269 -2.07 -7.57 14.27
N PRO A 270 -0.82 -7.12 14.53
CA PRO A 270 -0.23 -6.01 13.77
C PRO A 270 -0.05 -6.30 12.27
N VAL A 271 0.41 -7.51 11.91
CA VAL A 271 0.56 -7.89 10.50
C VAL A 271 -0.81 -7.97 9.83
N PHE A 272 -1.82 -8.51 10.53
CA PHE A 272 -3.20 -8.54 10.04
C PHE A 272 -3.77 -7.13 9.83
N ALA A 273 -3.64 -6.25 10.84
CA ALA A 273 -4.14 -4.88 10.78
C ALA A 273 -3.49 -4.10 9.63
N ALA A 274 -2.18 -4.24 9.44
CA ALA A 274 -1.48 -3.63 8.31
C ALA A 274 -1.95 -4.18 6.96
N ALA A 275 -2.16 -5.49 6.85
CA ALA A 275 -2.69 -6.10 5.62
C ALA A 275 -4.10 -5.60 5.31
N ALA A 276 -4.97 -5.50 6.33
CA ALA A 276 -6.31 -4.95 6.20
C ALA A 276 -6.28 -3.45 5.81
N ALA A 277 -5.41 -2.65 6.42
CA ALA A 277 -5.26 -1.24 6.10
C ALA A 277 -4.76 -1.03 4.65
N LEU A 278 -3.78 -1.80 4.19
CA LEU A 278 -3.31 -1.74 2.80
C LEU A 278 -4.39 -2.21 1.81
N GLN A 279 -5.16 -3.24 2.16
CA GLN A 279 -6.28 -3.68 1.34
C GLN A 279 -7.37 -2.60 1.23
N GLN A 280 -7.69 -1.93 2.34
CA GLN A 280 -8.65 -0.83 2.37
C GLN A 280 -8.15 0.37 1.54
N LEU A 281 -6.85 0.70 1.64
CA LEU A 281 -6.24 1.75 0.83
C LEU A 281 -6.35 1.44 -0.67
N GLN A 282 -6.10 0.19 -1.08
CA GLN A 282 -6.26 -0.24 -2.46
C GLN A 282 -7.71 -0.07 -2.96
N GLN A 283 -8.70 -0.43 -2.13
CA GLN A 283 -10.11 -0.24 -2.47
C GLN A 283 -10.49 1.24 -2.60
N GLN A 284 -9.98 2.11 -1.73
CA GLN A 284 -10.23 3.55 -1.82
C GLN A 284 -9.64 4.16 -3.10
N GLN A 285 -8.42 3.79 -3.49
CA GLN A 285 -7.82 4.26 -4.74
C GLN A 285 -8.67 3.86 -5.96
N GLN A 286 -9.19 2.64 -5.99
CA GLN A 286 -10.07 2.19 -7.08
C GLN A 286 -11.39 2.99 -7.12
N GLN A 287 -12.00 3.27 -5.97
CA GLN A 287 -13.22 4.08 -5.92
C GLN A 287 -12.98 5.53 -6.35
N GLN A 288 -11.85 6.13 -5.98
CA GLN A 288 -11.50 7.47 -6.42
C GLN A 288 -11.30 7.55 -7.94
N GLN A 289 -10.61 6.57 -8.55
CA GLN A 289 -10.46 6.50 -10.00
C GLN A 289 -11.82 6.36 -10.70
N GLN A 290 -12.74 5.56 -10.15
CA GLN A 290 -14.09 5.45 -10.70
C GLN A 290 -14.88 6.76 -10.59
N ARG A 291 -14.75 7.49 -9.47
CA ARG A 291 -15.37 8.81 -9.30
C ARG A 291 -14.80 9.84 -10.27
N GLN A 292 -13.48 9.87 -10.47
CA GLN A 292 -12.85 10.76 -11.45
C GLN A 292 -13.35 10.45 -12.86
N GLN A 293 -13.41 9.18 -13.25
CA GLN A 293 -13.99 8.81 -14.55
C GLN A 293 -15.47 9.19 -14.69
N GLN A 294 -16.26 9.15 -13.62
CA GLN A 294 -17.64 9.62 -13.64
C GLN A 294 -17.74 11.15 -13.73
N GLN A 295 -16.84 11.87 -13.05
CA GLN A 295 -16.76 13.33 -13.12
C GLN A 295 -16.29 13.80 -14.49
N ASP A 296 -15.26 13.18 -15.06
CA ASP A 296 -14.76 13.47 -16.40
C ASP A 296 -15.84 13.20 -17.45
N LYS A 297 -16.58 12.08 -17.33
CA LYS A 297 -17.75 11.82 -18.19
C LYS A 297 -18.86 12.85 -18.00
N SER A 298 -19.14 13.26 -16.77
CA SER A 298 -20.16 14.28 -16.49
C SER A 298 -19.74 15.65 -17.03
N HIS A 299 -18.46 16.01 -16.92
CA HIS A 299 -17.90 17.23 -17.48
C HIS A 299 -17.82 17.17 -19.00
N GLU A 300 -17.54 16.03 -19.61
CA GLU A 300 -17.60 15.85 -21.06
C GLU A 300 -19.03 16.02 -21.57
N GLU A 301 -20.03 15.43 -20.88
CA GLU A 301 -21.45 15.64 -21.18
C GLU A 301 -21.88 17.10 -20.97
N GLU A 302 -21.45 17.74 -19.88
CA GLU A 302 -21.75 19.14 -19.60
C GLU A 302 -21.07 20.07 -20.62
N THR A 303 -19.85 19.78 -21.03
CA THR A 303 -19.13 20.54 -22.06
C THR A 303 -19.80 20.39 -23.42
N LEU A 304 -20.30 19.21 -23.77
CA LEU A 304 -21.09 19.00 -25.00
C LEU A 304 -22.44 19.76 -24.95
N GLN A 305 -23.09 19.82 -23.79
CA GLN A 305 -24.30 20.62 -23.60
C GLN A 305 -24.00 22.13 -23.65
N GLN A 306 -22.94 22.60 -23.00
CA GLN A 306 -22.50 24.00 -23.05
C GLN A 306 -22.08 24.41 -24.46
N GLN A 307 -21.35 23.58 -25.21
CA GLN A 307 -21.04 23.89 -26.62
C GLN A 307 -22.31 23.99 -27.48
N THR A 308 -23.32 23.18 -27.19
CA THR A 308 -24.63 23.27 -27.86
C THR A 308 -25.37 24.56 -27.48
N GLN A 309 -25.27 25.00 -26.22
CA GLN A 309 -25.89 26.25 -25.75
C GLN A 309 -25.12 27.52 -26.14
N GLU A 310 -23.80 27.54 -26.09
CA GLU A 310 -22.97 28.69 -26.49
C GLU A 310 -23.02 28.95 -27.99
N ALA A 311 -23.16 27.89 -28.81
CA ALA A 311 -23.48 28.06 -30.22
C ALA A 311 -24.82 28.80 -30.45
N SER A 312 -25.70 28.84 -29.44
CA SER A 312 -26.99 29.55 -29.49
C SER A 312 -26.96 30.96 -28.86
N SER A 313 -26.00 31.30 -27.99
CA SER A 313 -26.11 32.47 -27.09
C SER A 313 -25.05 33.57 -27.23
N ALA A 314 -24.11 33.49 -28.18
CA ALA A 314 -23.05 34.49 -28.33
C ALA A 314 -23.56 35.89 -28.77
N ALA A 315 -23.87 36.76 -27.79
CA ALA A 315 -23.97 38.22 -27.93
C ALA A 315 -23.12 38.91 -26.83
N PRO A 316 -22.39 40.01 -27.13
CA PRO A 316 -21.30 40.49 -26.27
C PRO A 316 -21.79 41.53 -25.25
N ALA A 317 -21.43 41.35 -23.98
CA ALA A 317 -21.54 42.39 -22.97
C ALA A 317 -20.26 42.46 -22.14
N ALA A 318 -19.62 43.63 -22.19
CA ALA A 318 -18.33 43.93 -21.60
C ALA A 318 -18.44 44.77 -20.32
N ALA A 319 -17.41 44.59 -19.48
CA ALA A 319 -16.76 45.59 -18.62
C ALA A 319 -17.32 45.93 -17.22
N ALA A 320 -16.34 46.18 -16.34
CA ALA A 320 -16.36 46.70 -14.96
C ALA A 320 -16.62 45.64 -13.86
N ALA A 321 -15.90 45.58 -12.74
CA ALA A 321 -15.11 46.59 -12.04
C ALA A 321 -14.01 45.98 -11.15
N ARG A 322 -13.01 46.81 -10.84
CA ARG A 322 -11.86 46.56 -9.95
C ARG A 322 -12.07 47.14 -8.55
N SER A 323 -11.30 46.56 -7.61
CA SER A 323 -10.51 47.16 -6.51
C SER A 323 -11.19 47.82 -5.29
N ALA A 324 -10.94 47.22 -4.12
CA ALA A 324 -10.55 47.81 -2.82
C ALA A 324 -10.21 46.61 -1.89
N ASP A 325 -9.36 46.63 -0.85
CA ASP A 325 -8.72 47.69 -0.08
C ASP A 325 -7.53 47.11 0.71
N ALA A 326 -6.62 47.98 1.17
CA ALA A 326 -5.36 47.63 1.83
C ALA A 326 -5.34 48.08 3.30
N GLY A 327 -5.02 47.16 4.24
CA GLY A 327 -4.62 47.53 5.60
C GLY A 327 -4.66 46.42 6.64
N ALA A 328 -3.58 45.64 6.81
CA ALA A 328 -3.41 44.71 7.95
C ALA A 328 -1.93 44.28 8.25
N ALA A 329 -0.93 45.13 8.05
CA ALA A 329 0.49 44.73 7.90
C ALA A 329 1.29 44.25 9.15
N ALA A 330 0.68 43.93 10.30
CA ALA A 330 1.46 43.61 11.53
C ALA A 330 1.12 42.27 12.21
N ALA A 331 -0.07 41.69 11.96
CA ALA A 331 -0.35 40.28 12.30
C ALA A 331 0.22 39.31 11.23
N ASP A 332 0.67 39.86 10.09
CA ASP A 332 1.09 39.10 8.92
C ASP A 332 2.38 38.30 9.12
N ALA A 333 3.30 38.70 10.00
CA ALA A 333 4.60 38.03 10.11
C ALA A 333 4.53 36.64 10.80
N ALA A 334 3.76 36.50 11.89
CA ALA A 334 3.56 35.21 12.55
C ALA A 334 2.63 34.30 11.74
N ALA A 335 1.64 34.89 11.06
CA ALA A 335 0.78 34.18 10.12
C ALA A 335 1.57 33.68 8.89
N ALA A 336 2.54 34.45 8.39
CA ALA A 336 3.40 34.06 7.28
C ALA A 336 4.30 32.86 7.63
N ALA A 337 4.94 32.87 8.80
CA ALA A 337 5.77 31.72 9.22
C ALA A 337 4.95 30.42 9.38
N ALA A 338 3.75 30.51 9.94
CA ALA A 338 2.85 29.35 10.04
C ALA A 338 2.31 28.90 8.67
N ALA A 339 2.12 29.83 7.73
CA ALA A 339 1.72 29.52 6.35
C ALA A 339 2.85 28.81 5.58
N ASP A 340 4.10 29.24 5.75
CA ASP A 340 5.26 28.61 5.11
C ASP A 340 5.47 27.17 5.61
N GLU A 341 5.33 26.93 6.91
CA GLU A 341 5.43 25.57 7.48
C GLU A 341 4.29 24.67 6.99
N ALA A 342 3.05 25.18 6.92
CA ALA A 342 1.91 24.44 6.39
C ALA A 342 2.08 24.12 4.89
N ALA A 343 2.62 25.05 4.10
CA ALA A 343 2.91 24.84 2.69
C ALA A 343 4.00 23.77 2.48
N ALA A 344 5.06 23.80 3.31
CA ALA A 344 6.09 22.77 3.29
C ALA A 344 5.54 21.39 3.66
N ALA A 345 4.66 21.30 4.66
CA ALA A 345 4.00 20.06 5.06
C ALA A 345 3.05 19.50 3.98
N ALA A 346 2.38 20.37 3.20
CA ALA A 346 1.55 19.94 2.07
C ALA A 346 2.41 19.39 0.92
N ALA A 347 3.47 20.11 0.52
CA ALA A 347 4.40 19.65 -0.51
C ALA A 347 5.10 18.33 -0.11
N ALA A 348 5.41 18.18 1.17
CA ALA A 348 5.88 16.94 1.76
C ALA A 348 4.90 15.77 1.56
N ALA A 349 3.62 15.97 1.85
CA ALA A 349 2.59 14.96 1.67
C ALA A 349 2.43 14.55 0.20
N ASP A 350 2.45 15.51 -0.73
CA ASP A 350 2.35 15.25 -2.18
C ASP A 350 3.56 14.45 -2.69
N ALA A 351 4.78 14.78 -2.23
CA ALA A 351 5.98 14.03 -2.59
C ALA A 351 5.92 12.58 -2.07
N VAL A 352 5.44 12.38 -0.85
CA VAL A 352 5.25 11.03 -0.28
C VAL A 352 4.21 10.24 -1.08
N ALA A 353 3.08 10.87 -1.44
CA ALA A 353 2.01 10.25 -2.21
C ALA A 353 2.52 9.81 -3.59
N ALA A 354 3.24 10.70 -4.30
CA ALA A 354 3.81 10.38 -5.61
C ALA A 354 4.75 9.16 -5.55
N VAL A 355 5.62 9.07 -4.54
CA VAL A 355 6.48 7.90 -4.34
C VAL A 355 5.66 6.66 -4.02
N ALA A 356 4.68 6.77 -3.13
CA ALA A 356 3.80 5.66 -2.74
C ALA A 356 3.01 5.09 -3.92
N ASP A 357 2.66 5.91 -4.91
CA ASP A 357 1.94 5.47 -6.11
C ASP A 357 2.83 4.73 -7.11
N THR A 358 4.15 4.99 -7.12
CA THR A 358 5.10 4.21 -7.95
C THR A 358 5.33 2.79 -7.43
N LEU A 359 5.05 2.54 -6.15
CA LEU A 359 5.31 1.25 -5.52
C LEU A 359 4.15 0.28 -5.73
N PRO A 360 4.40 -0.95 -6.23
CA PRO A 360 3.33 -1.92 -6.44
C PRO A 360 2.72 -2.38 -5.10
N ILE A 361 1.50 -1.93 -4.79
CA ILE A 361 0.75 -2.30 -3.56
C ILE A 361 0.68 -3.83 -3.39
N TRP A 362 0.47 -4.56 -4.49
CA TRP A 362 0.33 -6.01 -4.48
C TRP A 362 1.57 -6.73 -3.89
N SER A 363 2.76 -6.14 -4.02
CA SER A 363 3.99 -6.74 -3.49
C SER A 363 4.06 -6.67 -1.97
N SER A 364 3.59 -5.57 -1.37
CA SER A 364 3.52 -5.43 0.08
C SER A 364 2.44 -6.35 0.66
N VAL A 365 1.27 -6.41 0.00
CA VAL A 365 0.17 -7.32 0.38
C VAL A 365 0.61 -8.79 0.28
N PHE A 366 1.35 -9.16 -0.77
CA PHE A 366 1.95 -10.49 -0.90
C PHE A 366 2.85 -10.84 0.29
N SER A 367 3.80 -9.96 0.64
CA SER A 367 4.73 -10.21 1.74
C SER A 367 4.02 -10.39 3.08
N LEU A 368 2.98 -9.59 3.34
CA LEU A 368 2.15 -9.73 4.53
C LEU A 368 1.37 -11.04 4.54
N PHE A 369 0.80 -11.48 3.42
CA PHE A 369 0.11 -12.77 3.35
C PHE A 369 1.04 -13.96 3.51
N VAL A 370 2.26 -13.90 2.95
CA VAL A 370 3.27 -14.93 3.21
C VAL A 370 3.60 -14.98 4.69
N TRP A 371 3.75 -13.82 5.35
CA TRP A 371 4.02 -13.77 6.78
C TRP A 371 2.84 -14.28 7.62
N LEU A 372 1.61 -13.88 7.30
CA LEU A 372 0.40 -14.40 7.97
C LEU A 372 0.26 -15.91 7.78
N SER A 373 0.55 -16.45 6.59
CA SER A 373 0.48 -17.89 6.34
C SER A 373 1.44 -18.68 7.23
N LEU A 374 2.61 -18.09 7.55
CA LEU A 374 3.56 -18.66 8.49
C LEU A 374 3.05 -18.57 9.92
N LEU A 375 2.59 -17.39 10.34
CA LEU A 375 2.10 -17.17 11.70
C LEU A 375 0.93 -18.10 12.01
N LEU A 376 0.05 -18.38 11.04
CA LEU A 376 -1.03 -19.35 11.22
C LEU A 376 -0.55 -20.78 11.44
N LEU A 377 0.60 -21.18 10.91
CA LEU A 377 1.14 -22.53 11.08
C LEU A 377 1.81 -22.74 12.44
N ALA A 378 2.07 -21.67 13.20
CA ALA A 378 2.65 -21.80 14.53
C ALA A 378 1.63 -22.39 15.53
N PRO A 379 2.09 -23.19 16.52
CA PRO A 379 1.24 -23.97 17.42
C PRO A 379 0.71 -23.11 18.58
N PHE A 380 -0.14 -22.12 18.29
CA PHE A 380 -0.86 -21.32 19.30
C PHE A 380 -2.34 -21.28 18.94
N SER A 381 -3.29 -21.40 19.85
CA SER A 381 -4.72 -21.41 19.51
C SER A 381 -5.22 -20.02 19.07
N LEU A 382 -5.92 -19.93 17.93
CA LEU A 382 -6.56 -18.68 17.47
C LEU A 382 -7.63 -18.19 18.43
N LEU A 383 -8.30 -19.12 19.13
CA LEU A 383 -9.32 -18.81 20.12
C LEU A 383 -8.74 -18.06 21.33
N SER A 384 -7.48 -18.30 21.68
CA SER A 384 -6.82 -17.63 22.80
C SER A 384 -6.44 -16.19 22.50
N LEU A 385 -6.31 -15.82 21.22
CA LEU A 385 -6.03 -14.45 20.78
C LEU A 385 -7.32 -13.64 20.59
N ASP A 386 -8.45 -14.33 20.38
CA ASP A 386 -9.75 -13.72 20.22
C ASP A 386 -10.35 -13.30 21.56
N SER A 387 -9.93 -12.12 22.05
CA SER A 387 -10.41 -11.56 23.32
C SER A 387 -11.90 -11.17 23.30
N ASN A 388 -12.54 -11.13 22.13
CA ASN A 388 -13.92 -10.64 21.95
C ASN A 388 -14.98 -11.75 22.08
N GLN A 389 -14.60 -13.02 21.92
CA GLN A 389 -15.56 -14.13 21.86
C GLN A 389 -16.35 -14.32 23.16
N THR A 390 -15.75 -14.05 24.32
CA THR A 390 -16.44 -14.19 25.63
C THR A 390 -17.49 -13.12 25.88
N GLN A 391 -17.35 -11.90 25.32
CA GLN A 391 -18.37 -10.86 25.46
C GLN A 391 -19.59 -11.11 24.56
N GLN A 392 -19.39 -11.58 23.32
CA GLN A 392 -20.52 -11.82 22.40
C GLN A 392 -21.41 -13.00 22.82
N GLN A 393 -20.85 -14.08 23.38
CA GLN A 393 -21.68 -15.22 23.84
C GLN A 393 -22.66 -14.83 24.95
N GLN A 394 -22.33 -13.86 25.80
CA GLN A 394 -23.26 -13.36 26.83
C GLN A 394 -24.40 -12.51 26.24
N GLN A 395 -24.19 -11.79 25.14
CA GLN A 395 -25.25 -11.02 24.49
C GLN A 395 -26.20 -11.88 23.64
N GLN A 396 -25.70 -12.92 22.94
CA GLN A 396 -26.56 -13.75 22.09
C GLN A 396 -27.55 -14.63 22.88
N GLN A 397 -27.22 -15.06 24.10
CA GLN A 397 -28.18 -15.81 24.93
C GLN A 397 -29.40 -14.98 25.36
N GLN A 398 -29.37 -13.65 25.25
CA GLN A 398 -30.55 -12.82 25.55
C GLN A 398 -31.46 -12.57 24.35
N GLN A 399 -31.00 -12.73 23.10
CA GLN A 399 -31.82 -12.47 21.90
C GLN A 399 -32.53 -13.71 21.33
N GLN A 400 -32.06 -14.93 21.58
CA GLN A 400 -32.61 -16.16 20.99
C GLN A 400 -34.02 -16.61 21.49
N GLN A 401 -34.76 -15.78 22.23
CA GLN A 401 -36.11 -16.16 22.68
C GLN A 401 -37.27 -15.64 21.83
N GLN A 402 -37.10 -14.88 20.73
CA GLN A 402 -38.27 -14.21 20.13
C GLN A 402 -38.59 -14.23 18.61
N GLN A 403 -37.79 -14.63 17.60
CA GLN A 403 -38.31 -14.53 16.22
C GLN A 403 -37.76 -15.56 15.20
N GLY A 404 -38.33 -16.76 15.21
CA GLY A 404 -38.04 -17.80 14.21
C GLY A 404 -38.42 -17.38 12.77
N GLU A 405 -37.50 -17.64 11.85
CA GLU A 405 -37.61 -17.65 10.38
C GLU A 405 -37.34 -16.35 9.60
N GLN A 406 -37.86 -15.18 9.98
CA GLN A 406 -37.44 -13.93 9.31
C GLN A 406 -36.08 -13.42 9.84
N GLU A 407 -35.71 -13.80 11.06
CA GLU A 407 -34.36 -13.58 11.58
C GLU A 407 -33.32 -14.39 10.83
N GLN A 408 -33.62 -15.53 10.18
CA GLN A 408 -32.52 -16.35 9.63
C GLN A 408 -31.79 -15.67 8.46
N GLN A 409 -32.51 -14.94 7.60
CA GLN A 409 -31.88 -14.20 6.50
C GLN A 409 -31.19 -12.92 6.99
N GLN A 410 -31.82 -12.22 7.93
CA GLN A 410 -31.27 -10.99 8.50
C GLN A 410 -30.10 -11.26 9.45
N GLU A 411 -30.13 -12.35 10.21
CA GLU A 411 -29.04 -12.87 11.04
C GLU A 411 -27.89 -13.35 10.15
N GLU A 412 -28.17 -13.93 8.99
CA GLU A 412 -27.12 -14.25 8.02
C GLU A 412 -26.46 -13.00 7.45
N GLU A 413 -27.23 -11.98 7.08
CA GLU A 413 -26.68 -10.70 6.64
C GLU A 413 -25.92 -10.00 7.77
N ARG A 414 -26.45 -10.09 8.99
CA ARG A 414 -25.79 -9.61 10.22
C ARG A 414 -24.52 -10.37 10.52
N GLN A 415 -24.42 -11.66 10.21
CA GLN A 415 -23.19 -12.46 10.36
C GLN A 415 -22.11 -12.06 9.36
N LEU A 416 -22.49 -11.72 8.12
CA LEU A 416 -21.57 -11.13 7.14
C LEU A 416 -21.11 -9.73 7.57
N ALA A 417 -22.05 -8.90 8.06
CA ALA A 417 -21.73 -7.58 8.61
C ALA A 417 -20.86 -7.69 9.87
N LEU A 418 -21.10 -8.70 10.72
CA LEU A 418 -20.28 -9.01 11.89
C LEU A 418 -18.90 -9.53 11.48
N ALA A 419 -18.79 -10.34 10.43
CA ALA A 419 -17.49 -10.78 9.89
C ALA A 419 -16.62 -9.61 9.41
N ALA A 420 -17.24 -8.54 8.92
CA ALA A 420 -16.58 -7.28 8.59
C ALA A 420 -16.35 -6.36 9.81
N ALA A 421 -17.03 -6.61 10.93
CA ALA A 421 -16.83 -5.85 12.15
C ALA A 421 -15.47 -6.16 12.78
N ALA A 422 -14.89 -5.17 13.44
CA ALA A 422 -13.62 -5.33 14.15
C ALA A 422 -13.66 -6.44 15.23
N ASP A 423 -14.87 -6.78 15.70
CA ASP A 423 -15.11 -7.74 16.77
C ASP A 423 -15.34 -9.19 16.28
N ALA A 424 -15.24 -9.45 14.98
CA ALA A 424 -15.34 -10.82 14.49
C ALA A 424 -14.16 -11.68 14.96
N PRO A 425 -14.37 -13.00 15.09
CA PRO A 425 -13.28 -13.92 15.43
C PRO A 425 -12.19 -13.81 14.37
N LEU A 426 -10.93 -13.84 14.83
CA LEU A 426 -9.77 -13.60 13.99
C LEU A 426 -9.73 -14.50 12.73
N GLY A 427 -10.17 -15.75 12.86
CA GLY A 427 -10.30 -16.69 11.73
C GLY A 427 -11.24 -16.19 10.64
N LEU A 428 -12.39 -15.60 11.00
CA LEU A 428 -13.33 -15.00 10.03
C LEU A 428 -12.77 -13.72 9.41
N ARG A 429 -12.10 -12.87 10.20
CA ARG A 429 -11.44 -11.65 9.71
C ARG A 429 -10.35 -11.99 8.69
N LEU A 430 -9.53 -13.00 8.97
CA LEU A 430 -8.51 -13.52 8.04
C LEU A 430 -9.10 -14.11 6.77
N LEU A 431 -10.17 -14.89 6.90
CA LEU A 431 -10.92 -15.45 5.77
C LEU A 431 -11.44 -14.32 4.87
N HIS A 432 -12.12 -13.32 5.44
CA HIS A 432 -12.66 -12.18 4.69
C HIS A 432 -11.56 -11.37 4.00
N LEU A 433 -10.43 -11.13 4.66
CA LEU A 433 -9.29 -10.42 4.09
C LEU A 433 -8.71 -11.18 2.89
N ALA A 434 -8.48 -12.48 3.02
CA ALA A 434 -7.94 -13.31 1.94
C ALA A 434 -8.91 -13.38 0.75
N LEU A 435 -10.20 -13.57 1.02
CA LEU A 435 -11.25 -13.61 0.00
C LEU A 435 -11.43 -12.27 -0.73
N SER A 436 -11.35 -11.16 -0.02
CA SER A 436 -11.37 -9.81 -0.60
C SER A 436 -10.20 -9.61 -1.57
N CYS A 437 -9.02 -10.12 -1.24
CA CYS A 437 -7.85 -10.07 -2.13
C CYS A 437 -8.03 -10.95 -3.38
N CYS A 438 -8.61 -12.14 -3.23
CA CYS A 438 -8.92 -13.02 -4.35
C CYS A 438 -9.92 -12.37 -5.33
N SER A 439 -11.00 -11.76 -4.82
CA SER A 439 -12.04 -11.13 -5.65
C SER A 439 -11.57 -9.84 -6.34
N SER A 440 -10.65 -9.09 -5.74
CA SER A 440 -10.13 -7.84 -6.34
C SER A 440 -9.19 -8.09 -7.53
N SER A 441 -8.78 -9.34 -7.78
CA SER A 441 -7.73 -9.70 -8.74
C SER A 441 -8.27 -10.26 -10.07
N SER A 442 -9.53 -10.00 -10.42
CA SER A 442 -10.19 -10.56 -11.61
C SER A 442 -9.50 -10.27 -12.95
N SER A 443 -8.57 -9.32 -13.01
CA SER A 443 -8.01 -8.81 -14.28
C SER A 443 -6.68 -9.44 -14.72
N SER A 444 -5.96 -10.18 -13.87
CA SER A 444 -4.71 -10.88 -14.23
C SER A 444 -4.19 -11.61 -13.00
N SER A 445 -3.67 -12.83 -13.14
CA SER A 445 -3.10 -13.67 -12.05
C SER A 445 -2.16 -12.86 -11.14
N SER A 446 -2.71 -12.31 -10.05
CA SER A 446 -1.93 -11.51 -9.13
C SER A 446 -1.24 -12.48 -8.17
N LYS A 447 0.07 -12.35 -8.01
CA LYS A 447 0.84 -13.15 -7.03
C LYS A 447 0.25 -13.00 -5.62
N ALA A 448 -0.37 -11.87 -5.33
CA ALA A 448 -1.09 -11.61 -4.07
C ALA A 448 -2.27 -12.57 -3.87
N ALA A 449 -3.04 -12.90 -4.92
CA ALA A 449 -4.11 -13.88 -4.85
C ALA A 449 -3.56 -15.29 -4.54
N ASP A 450 -2.41 -15.67 -5.09
CA ASP A 450 -1.75 -16.94 -4.76
C ASP A 450 -1.32 -16.98 -3.29
N ALA A 451 -0.77 -15.87 -2.76
CA ALA A 451 -0.42 -15.77 -1.34
C ALA A 451 -1.65 -15.80 -0.43
N ALA A 452 -2.76 -15.18 -0.84
CA ALA A 452 -4.04 -15.27 -0.15
C ALA A 452 -4.58 -16.71 -0.15
N ALA A 453 -4.43 -17.46 -1.26
CA ALA A 453 -4.78 -18.87 -1.31
C ALA A 453 -3.91 -19.72 -0.37
N LEU A 454 -2.61 -19.44 -0.29
CA LEU A 454 -1.72 -20.08 0.69
C LEU A 454 -2.10 -19.76 2.14
N LEU A 455 -2.56 -18.54 2.41
CA LEU A 455 -3.10 -18.16 3.71
C LEU A 455 -4.35 -18.97 4.05
N LEU A 456 -5.30 -19.08 3.11
CA LEU A 456 -6.52 -19.88 3.28
C LEU A 456 -6.19 -21.36 3.51
N GLN A 457 -5.27 -21.92 2.72
CA GLN A 457 -4.79 -23.29 2.91
C GLN A 457 -4.21 -23.48 4.30
N SER A 458 -3.37 -22.55 4.76
CA SER A 458 -2.76 -22.60 6.09
C SER A 458 -3.82 -22.49 7.21
N LEU A 459 -4.85 -21.67 7.01
CA LEU A 459 -5.97 -21.53 7.93
C LEU A 459 -6.76 -22.84 8.07
N PHE A 460 -7.12 -23.49 6.95
CA PHE A 460 -7.89 -24.75 6.97
C PHE A 460 -7.07 -25.98 7.39
N LEU A 461 -5.74 -25.93 7.30
CA LEU A 461 -4.86 -27.00 7.77
C LEU A 461 -4.70 -27.03 9.29
N ARG A 462 -5.12 -26.00 10.01
CA ARG A 462 -4.97 -25.94 11.46
C ARG A 462 -5.94 -26.89 12.18
N PRO A 463 -5.46 -27.65 13.18
CA PRO A 463 -6.32 -28.53 13.97
C PRO A 463 -7.35 -27.73 14.80
N ASP A 464 -6.94 -26.62 15.43
CA ASP A 464 -7.83 -25.79 16.27
C ASP A 464 -8.99 -25.17 15.49
N VAL A 465 -8.84 -25.06 14.17
CA VAL A 465 -9.88 -24.52 13.30
C VAL A 465 -11.01 -25.53 13.09
N HIS A 466 -10.86 -26.81 13.44
CA HIS A 466 -11.92 -27.82 13.29
C HIS A 466 -13.22 -27.44 14.01
N GLU A 467 -13.13 -26.81 15.19
CA GLU A 467 -14.33 -26.36 15.92
C GLU A 467 -15.05 -25.21 15.19
N GLN A 468 -14.31 -24.33 14.51
CA GLN A 468 -14.86 -23.22 13.72
C GLN A 468 -15.04 -23.56 12.23
N GLN A 469 -14.66 -24.76 11.80
CA GLN A 469 -14.52 -25.11 10.38
C GLN A 469 -15.86 -25.03 9.66
N GLN A 470 -16.96 -25.44 10.31
CA GLN A 470 -18.29 -25.33 9.71
C GLN A 470 -18.68 -23.87 9.44
N LEU A 471 -18.38 -22.96 10.38
CA LEU A 471 -18.66 -21.54 10.23
C LEU A 471 -17.78 -20.91 9.13
N LEU A 472 -16.47 -21.18 9.16
CA LEU A 472 -15.55 -20.69 8.15
C LEU A 472 -15.87 -21.23 6.75
N LEU A 473 -16.21 -22.52 6.63
CA LEU A 473 -16.58 -23.13 5.37
C LEU A 473 -17.90 -22.56 4.84
N ARG A 474 -18.90 -22.35 5.71
CA ARG A 474 -20.15 -21.69 5.33
C ARG A 474 -19.90 -20.27 4.83
N ALA A 475 -19.11 -19.48 5.56
CA ALA A 475 -18.75 -18.13 5.15
C ALA A 475 -17.98 -18.12 3.81
N PHE A 476 -17.04 -19.05 3.63
CA PHE A 476 -16.29 -19.24 2.39
C PHE A 476 -17.21 -19.58 1.20
N LEU A 477 -18.08 -20.57 1.35
CA LEU A 477 -19.01 -20.99 0.30
C LEU A 477 -19.95 -19.84 -0.08
N ARG A 478 -20.47 -19.11 0.90
CA ARG A 478 -21.32 -17.95 0.65
C ARG A 478 -20.59 -16.83 -0.09
N HIS A 479 -19.33 -16.56 0.26
CA HIS A 479 -18.52 -15.60 -0.49
C HIS A 479 -18.32 -16.04 -1.95
N CYS A 480 -18.07 -17.33 -2.17
CA CYS A 480 -17.97 -17.89 -3.51
C CYS A 480 -19.30 -17.76 -4.28
N GLU A 481 -20.43 -18.04 -3.65
CA GLU A 481 -21.77 -17.84 -4.23
C GLU A 481 -21.98 -16.38 -4.62
N LEU A 482 -21.72 -15.42 -3.71
CA LEU A 482 -21.87 -13.99 -3.97
C LEU A 482 -20.91 -13.50 -5.07
N THR A 483 -19.67 -13.99 -5.10
CA THR A 483 -18.69 -13.56 -6.10
C THR A 483 -18.99 -14.13 -7.49
N LEU A 484 -19.44 -15.39 -7.57
CA LEU A 484 -19.72 -16.06 -8.84
C LEU A 484 -21.10 -15.68 -9.41
N LEU A 485 -22.11 -15.49 -8.57
CA LEU A 485 -23.50 -15.18 -8.99
C LEU A 485 -23.81 -13.68 -8.94
N GLY A 486 -23.12 -12.90 -8.10
CA GLY A 486 -23.41 -11.48 -7.86
C GLY A 486 -23.34 -10.58 -9.10
N PRO A 487 -22.31 -10.68 -9.96
CA PRO A 487 -22.21 -9.84 -11.16
C PRO A 487 -23.40 -10.02 -12.11
N GLN A 488 -23.93 -11.25 -12.20
CA GLN A 488 -25.10 -11.54 -13.04
C GLN A 488 -26.37 -10.87 -12.49
N GLN A 489 -26.51 -10.83 -11.17
CA GLN A 489 -27.67 -10.21 -10.53
C GLN A 489 -27.59 -8.67 -10.59
N GLN A 490 -26.40 -8.09 -10.40
CA GLN A 490 -26.19 -6.64 -10.52
C GLN A 490 -26.43 -6.15 -11.95
N GLN A 491 -26.01 -6.92 -12.97
CA GLN A 491 -26.22 -6.56 -14.37
C GLN A 491 -27.69 -6.60 -14.78
N GLN A 492 -28.54 -7.38 -14.12
CA GLN A 492 -30.00 -7.33 -14.31
C GLN A 492 -30.68 -6.15 -13.60
N GLN A 493 -30.14 -5.65 -12.48
CA GLN A 493 -30.74 -4.54 -11.73
C GLN A 493 -30.31 -3.16 -12.24
N GLN A 494 -29.13 -3.04 -12.85
CA GLN A 494 -28.61 -1.76 -13.34
C GLN A 494 -29.52 -1.05 -14.37
N PRO A 495 -30.15 -1.74 -15.34
CA PRO A 495 -31.11 -1.12 -16.27
C PRO A 495 -32.35 -0.58 -15.55
N GLN A 496 -32.78 -1.26 -14.48
CA GLN A 496 -33.97 -0.86 -13.72
C GLN A 496 -33.69 0.38 -12.86
N GLN A 497 -32.49 0.48 -12.27
CA GLN A 497 -32.06 1.68 -11.57
C GLN A 497 -31.83 2.87 -12.52
N GLN A 498 -31.25 2.65 -13.70
CA GLN A 498 -31.13 3.72 -14.71
C GLN A 498 -32.49 4.20 -15.19
N GLN A 499 -33.47 3.31 -15.40
CA GLN A 499 -34.84 3.73 -15.74
C GLN A 499 -35.48 4.56 -14.62
N GLN A 500 -35.28 4.19 -13.35
CA GLN A 500 -35.80 4.96 -12.23
C GLN A 500 -35.13 6.32 -12.08
N GLN A 501 -33.83 6.46 -12.40
CA GLN A 501 -33.15 7.76 -12.37
C GLN A 501 -33.49 8.64 -13.58
N GLN A 502 -33.77 8.06 -14.75
CA GLN A 502 -34.20 8.83 -15.93
C GLN A 502 -35.65 9.32 -15.83
N GLN A 503 -36.50 8.66 -15.02
CA GLN A 503 -37.90 9.04 -14.87
C GLN A 503 -38.11 10.48 -14.32
N PRO A 504 -37.44 10.91 -13.23
CA PRO A 504 -37.57 12.29 -12.75
C PRO A 504 -36.96 13.30 -13.72
N GLN A 505 -35.88 12.96 -14.44
CA GLN A 505 -35.28 13.87 -15.42
C GLN A 505 -36.16 14.08 -16.65
N GLN A 506 -36.84 13.02 -17.13
CA GLN A 506 -37.89 13.18 -18.16
C GLN A 506 -39.09 13.98 -17.66
N GLN A 507 -39.51 13.80 -16.40
CA GLN A 507 -40.57 14.63 -15.82
C GLN A 507 -40.16 16.10 -15.72
N GLN A 508 -38.89 16.39 -15.41
CA GLN A 508 -38.38 17.76 -15.41
C GLN A 508 -38.31 18.37 -16.81
N GLN A 509 -37.86 17.62 -17.83
CA GLN A 509 -37.87 18.11 -19.20
C GLN A 509 -39.29 18.31 -19.75
N GLN A 510 -40.25 17.46 -19.36
CA GLN A 510 -41.66 17.67 -19.73
C GLN A 510 -42.25 18.89 -19.01
N GLN A 511 -41.87 19.14 -17.76
CA GLN A 511 -42.30 20.34 -17.04
C GLN A 511 -41.67 21.62 -17.63
N GLN A 512 -40.37 21.63 -17.93
CA GLN A 512 -39.72 22.76 -18.60
C GLN A 512 -40.26 22.99 -20.02
N GLY A 513 -40.51 21.94 -20.79
CA GLY A 513 -41.13 22.06 -22.11
C GLY A 513 -42.56 22.62 -22.07
N LEU A 514 -43.32 22.34 -21.01
CA LEU A 514 -44.64 22.93 -20.79
C LEU A 514 -44.58 24.40 -20.38
N GLU A 515 -43.57 24.81 -19.62
CA GLU A 515 -43.35 26.21 -19.25
C GLU A 515 -42.86 27.04 -20.45
N ASP A 516 -41.94 26.51 -21.26
CA ASP A 516 -41.47 27.15 -22.49
C ASP A 516 -42.58 27.21 -23.56
N SER A 517 -43.41 26.17 -23.68
CA SER A 517 -44.55 26.21 -24.61
C SER A 517 -45.69 27.12 -24.11
N SER A 518 -45.86 27.30 -22.80
CA SER A 518 -46.88 28.20 -22.26
C SER A 518 -46.51 29.67 -22.39
N THR A 519 -45.21 30.01 -22.29
CA THR A 519 -44.73 31.38 -22.51
C THR A 519 -44.76 31.77 -23.99
N ALA A 520 -44.50 30.84 -24.92
CA ALA A 520 -44.59 31.10 -26.36
C ALA A 520 -46.03 31.35 -26.85
N SER A 521 -47.05 30.77 -26.20
CA SER A 521 -48.45 30.94 -26.61
C SER A 521 -49.08 32.25 -26.11
N LEU A 522 -48.59 32.82 -25.00
CA LEU A 522 -49.18 34.01 -24.39
C LEU A 522 -48.80 35.34 -25.08
N PHE A 523 -47.81 35.33 -25.98
CA PHE A 523 -47.37 36.53 -26.71
C PHE A 523 -47.83 36.61 -28.18
N GLY A 524 -48.72 35.72 -28.63
CA GLY A 524 -49.10 35.59 -30.03
C GLY A 524 -50.32 36.39 -30.54
N SER A 525 -50.84 37.40 -29.83
CA SER A 525 -52.15 38.01 -30.21
C SER A 525 -52.22 39.53 -30.37
N GLU A 526 -51.11 40.27 -30.36
CA GLU A 526 -51.16 41.72 -30.66
C GLU A 526 -50.02 42.17 -31.59
N GLN A 527 -50.33 42.27 -32.89
CA GLN A 527 -49.96 43.38 -33.81
C GLN A 527 -50.33 42.98 -35.24
N THR A 528 -51.47 43.47 -35.75
CA THR A 528 -51.59 44.68 -36.61
C THR A 528 -50.79 44.62 -37.91
N ASN A 529 -51.54 44.56 -39.01
CA ASN A 529 -51.25 45.03 -40.36
C ASN A 529 -50.04 45.97 -40.50
N GLY A 530 -49.19 45.70 -41.50
CA GLY A 530 -48.37 46.75 -42.10
C GLY A 530 -47.13 46.28 -42.85
N GLU A 531 -47.26 46.17 -44.16
CA GLU A 531 -46.21 46.44 -45.16
C GLU A 531 -45.04 45.45 -45.34
N SER A 532 -45.25 44.56 -46.30
CA SER A 532 -44.41 44.37 -47.49
C SER A 532 -43.03 45.07 -47.53
N SER A 533 -41.95 44.26 -47.51
CA SER A 533 -40.82 44.49 -48.40
C SER A 533 -40.02 43.22 -48.69
N LEU A 534 -39.82 43.03 -49.99
CA LEU A 534 -39.10 41.97 -50.69
C LEU A 534 -37.59 42.04 -50.40
N ARG A 535 -36.95 40.87 -50.25
CA ARG A 535 -35.62 40.49 -50.79
C ARG A 535 -35.26 39.09 -50.26
N SER A 536 -35.33 38.06 -51.10
CA SER A 536 -34.25 37.56 -51.98
C SER A 536 -33.20 36.72 -51.23
N SER A 537 -33.38 35.40 -51.40
CA SER A 537 -32.37 34.38 -51.74
C SER A 537 -30.95 34.51 -51.17
N SER A 538 -30.46 33.46 -50.50
CA SER A 538 -29.24 32.74 -50.91
C SER A 538 -29.06 31.44 -50.12
N SER A 539 -29.10 30.34 -50.85
CA SER A 539 -28.67 29.00 -50.47
C SER A 539 -27.16 28.97 -50.30
N SER A 540 -26.62 28.31 -49.28
CA SER A 540 -25.21 27.90 -49.25
C SER A 540 -25.05 26.62 -48.46
N SER A 541 -24.97 25.53 -49.21
CA SER A 541 -24.43 24.25 -48.85
C SER A 541 -22.96 24.41 -48.44
N SER A 542 -22.53 23.79 -47.35
CA SER A 542 -21.10 23.57 -47.09
C SER A 542 -20.92 22.26 -46.34
N SER A 543 -20.61 21.24 -47.13
CA SER A 543 -19.95 20.01 -46.70
C SER A 543 -18.57 20.36 -46.16
N SER A 544 -18.19 19.82 -45.01
CA SER A 544 -16.78 19.71 -44.64
C SER A 544 -16.54 18.38 -43.94
N SER A 545 -15.89 17.51 -44.70
CA SER A 545 -15.23 16.29 -44.23
C SER A 545 -14.02 16.69 -43.39
N SER A 546 -13.94 16.17 -42.17
CA SER A 546 -12.67 16.04 -41.45
C SER A 546 -12.55 14.60 -40.96
N LYS A 547 -12.02 13.76 -41.86
CA LYS A 547 -11.25 12.56 -41.50
C LYS A 547 -9.99 13.03 -40.77
N ILE A 548 -9.88 12.71 -39.49
CA ILE A 548 -8.57 12.62 -38.83
C ILE A 548 -8.43 11.19 -38.34
N ASN A 549 -7.60 10.45 -39.06
CA ASN A 549 -6.96 9.23 -38.61
C ASN A 549 -5.99 9.58 -37.47
N SER A 550 -6.03 8.81 -36.39
CA SER A 550 -4.89 8.48 -35.53
C SER A 550 -5.25 7.13 -34.91
N GLU A 551 -4.97 6.01 -35.59
CA GLU A 551 -3.71 5.24 -35.46
C GLU A 551 -3.15 5.30 -34.03
N ALA A 552 -3.44 4.27 -33.23
CA ALA A 552 -2.57 3.10 -33.06
C ALA A 552 -1.43 3.38 -32.06
N SER A 553 -1.62 2.93 -30.82
CA SER A 553 -0.51 2.60 -29.92
C SER A 553 -0.63 1.12 -29.56
N ILE A 554 -0.03 0.30 -30.42
CA ILE A 554 0.44 -1.05 -30.14
C ILE A 554 1.93 -0.89 -29.79
N ILE A 555 2.45 -1.73 -28.86
CA ILE A 555 3.83 -1.79 -28.29
C ILE A 555 3.99 -0.83 -27.09
N ASN A 556 4.26 -1.25 -25.85
CA ASN A 556 5.03 -2.38 -25.32
C ASN A 556 4.42 -2.91 -24.02
#